data_AF-F8Q0Z2-F1
#
_entry.id   AF-F8Q0Z2-F1
#
_cell.length_a   1.000
_cell.length_b   1.000
_cell.length_c   1.000
_cell.angle_alpha   90.00
_cell.angle_beta   90.00
_cell.angle_gamma   90.00
#
_symmetry.space_group_name_H-M   'P 1'
#
loop_
_entity.id
_entity.type
_entity.pdbx_description
1 polymer ?
#
loop_
_entity_poly.entity_id
_entity_poly.type
_entity_poly.pdbx_seq_one_letter_code
_entity_poly.pdbx_strand_id
1 'polypeptide(L)'
;FECTKNLTKCVGVISDGDQAIRWRELDRELGKHRSGTLPFISRRMLNMWNKNQPVLHTFADDLESFFWVILCVLLSIGHERK
;
A
#
# COMPACT_ATOMS: atom_id res chain seq x y z
N PHE A 1 -6.45 -8.09 -18.74
CA PHE A 1 -5.49 -8.93 -18.00
C PHE A 1 -5.43 -10.31 -18.64
N GLU A 2 -4.50 -10.51 -19.58
CA GLU A 2 -4.32 -11.79 -20.27
C GLU A 2 -3.42 -12.77 -19.48
N CYS A 3 -2.62 -12.23 -18.56
CA CYS A 3 -1.66 -12.94 -17.71
C CYS A 3 -2.29 -13.95 -16.72
N THR A 4 -3.58 -13.82 -16.40
CA THR A 4 -4.24 -14.67 -15.39
C THR A 4 -5.04 -15.84 -15.98
N LYS A 5 -5.16 -15.95 -17.32
CA LYS A 5 -6.04 -16.92 -17.99
C LYS A 5 -5.67 -18.40 -17.75
N ASN A 6 -4.47 -18.70 -17.25
CA ASN A 6 -3.99 -20.08 -16.99
C ASN A 6 -3.60 -20.35 -15.52
N LEU A 7 -4.04 -19.52 -14.57
CA LEU A 7 -3.75 -19.76 -13.15
C LEU A 7 -4.68 -20.87 -12.60
N THR A 8 -4.18 -22.10 -12.57
CA THR A 8 -4.85 -23.25 -11.92
C THR A 8 -4.65 -23.29 -10.40
N LYS A 9 -3.79 -22.43 -9.87
CA LYS A 9 -3.46 -22.31 -8.45
C LYS A 9 -3.97 -20.96 -7.92
N CYS A 10 -4.52 -20.96 -6.70
CA CYS A 10 -4.83 -19.72 -6.00
C CYS A 10 -3.52 -18.95 -5.76
N VAL A 11 -3.33 -17.86 -6.50
CA VAL A 11 -2.15 -17.00 -6.44
C VAL A 11 -2.62 -15.58 -6.22
N GLY A 12 -2.05 -14.90 -5.23
CA GLY A 12 -2.25 -13.48 -5.03
C GLY A 12 -1.47 -12.69 -6.08
N VAL A 13 -2.10 -11.70 -6.70
CA VAL A 13 -1.50 -10.80 -7.69
C VAL A 13 -1.57 -9.38 -7.15
N ILE A 14 -0.45 -8.66 -7.16
CA ILE A 14 -0.43 -7.22 -6.90
C ILE A 14 -0.89 -6.52 -8.18
N SER A 15 -1.90 -5.66 -8.07
CA SER A 15 -2.48 -4.89 -9.17
C SER A 15 -2.50 -3.40 -8.83
N ASP A 16 -2.97 -2.58 -9.78
CA ASP A 16 -3.19 -1.14 -9.60
C ASP A 16 -1.91 -0.36 -9.26
N GLY A 17 -0.97 -0.40 -10.20
CA GLY A 17 0.34 0.27 -10.08
C GLY A 17 0.36 1.71 -10.60
N ASP A 18 -0.78 2.36 -10.78
CA ASP A 18 -0.89 3.73 -11.31
C ASP A 18 -0.24 4.78 -10.37
N GLN A 19 -0.24 4.50 -9.07
CA GLN A 19 0.41 5.30 -8.02
C GLN A 19 1.82 4.81 -7.67
N ALA A 20 2.35 3.79 -8.36
CA ALA A 20 3.69 3.30 -8.12
C ALA A 20 4.74 4.37 -8.49
N ILE A 21 5.73 4.55 -7.63
CA ILE A 21 6.81 5.51 -7.90
C ILE A 21 8.15 4.81 -8.05
N ARG A 22 8.93 5.26 -9.03
CA ARG A 22 10.35 4.93 -9.18
C ARG A 22 11.17 5.47 -8.01
N TRP A 23 11.70 4.55 -7.21
CA TRP A 23 12.45 4.85 -5.98
C TRP A 23 13.66 5.78 -6.17
N ARG A 24 14.39 5.64 -7.30
CA ARG A 24 15.68 6.33 -7.53
C ARG A 24 15.54 7.73 -8.14
N GLU A 25 14.34 8.17 -8.46
CA GLU A 25 14.08 9.51 -8.99
C GLU A 25 13.77 10.46 -7.82
N LEU A 26 14.82 10.96 -7.18
CA LEU A 26 14.77 11.81 -5.97
C LEU A 26 14.36 13.26 -6.26
N ASP A 27 14.52 13.74 -7.50
CA ASP A 27 14.20 15.10 -7.95
C ASP A 27 12.71 15.30 -8.33
N ARG A 28 11.82 14.41 -7.90
CA ARG A 28 10.41 14.47 -8.25
C ARG A 28 9.65 15.53 -7.44
N GLU A 29 8.65 16.14 -8.08
CA GLU A 29 7.65 16.90 -7.34
C GLU A 29 7.00 15.96 -6.31
N LEU A 30 7.13 16.32 -5.03
CA LEU A 30 6.51 15.58 -3.95
C LEU A 30 5.00 15.67 -4.14
N GLY A 31 4.34 14.51 -4.16
CA GLY A 31 2.90 14.42 -4.37
C GLY A 31 2.18 15.29 -3.34
N LYS A 32 1.53 16.36 -3.82
CA LYS A 32 0.71 17.25 -2.98
C LYS A 32 -0.66 16.65 -2.68
N HIS A 33 -1.07 15.66 -3.49
CA HIS A 33 -2.36 14.99 -3.34
C HIS A 33 -2.24 13.83 -2.36
N ARG A 34 -3.13 13.80 -1.35
CA ARG A 34 -3.27 12.67 -0.44
C ARG A 34 -3.97 11.53 -1.19
N SER A 35 -3.32 10.38 -1.29
CA SER A 35 -3.89 9.20 -1.95
C SER A 35 -3.68 7.93 -1.10
N GLY A 36 -4.42 6.87 -1.41
CA GLY A 36 -4.41 5.62 -0.67
C GLY A 36 -5.60 5.45 0.28
N THR A 37 -5.73 4.25 0.83
CA THR A 37 -6.86 3.85 1.67
C THR A 37 -6.48 4.00 3.14
N LEU A 38 -7.15 4.92 3.87
CA LEU A 38 -6.76 5.40 5.21
C LEU A 38 -6.25 4.32 6.19
N PRO A 39 -6.89 3.15 6.36
CA PRO A 39 -6.41 2.11 7.27
C PRO A 39 -5.05 1.49 6.92
N PHE A 40 -4.59 1.62 5.67
CA PHE A 40 -3.36 1.00 5.17
C PHE A 40 -2.23 2.02 4.95
N ILE A 41 -2.47 3.30 5.25
CA ILE A 41 -1.46 4.35 5.11
C ILE A 41 -0.48 4.25 6.29
N SER A 42 0.83 4.34 5.99
CA SER A 42 1.86 4.28 7.01
C SER A 42 1.70 5.39 8.06
N ARG A 43 2.02 5.08 9.32
CA ARG A 43 1.99 6.06 10.40
C ARG A 43 2.89 7.26 10.10
N ARG A 44 4.02 7.02 9.45
CA ARG A 44 4.97 8.07 9.03
C ARG A 44 4.30 9.04 8.06
N MET A 45 3.61 8.54 7.05
CA MET A 45 2.90 9.39 6.10
C MET A 45 1.77 10.18 6.75
N LEU A 46 0.95 9.53 7.58
CA LEU A 46 -0.14 10.19 8.30
C LEU A 46 0.39 11.35 9.16
N ASN A 47 1.52 11.16 9.85
CA ASN A 47 2.17 12.21 10.63
C ASN A 47 2.63 13.40 9.76
N MET A 48 3.21 13.13 8.59
CA MET A 48 3.65 14.18 7.67
C MET A 48 2.47 14.95 7.07
N TRP A 49 1.41 14.24 6.70
CA TRP A 49 0.16 14.84 6.23
C TRP A 49 -0.50 15.72 7.27
N ASN A 50 -0.50 15.29 8.54
CA ASN A 50 -1.04 16.07 9.66
C ASN A 50 -0.23 17.36 9.89
N LYS A 51 1.08 17.32 9.67
CA LYS A 51 1.97 18.49 9.76
C LYS A 51 1.97 19.34 8.48
N ASN A 52 1.18 18.97 7.48
CA ASN A 52 1.19 19.58 6.14
C ASN A 52 2.60 19.65 5.53
N GLN A 53 3.45 18.67 5.84
CA GLN A 53 4.80 18.55 5.31
C GLN A 53 4.80 17.71 4.04
N PRO A 54 5.67 18.03 3.07
CA PRO A 54 5.76 17.24 1.86
C PRO A 54 6.29 15.85 2.21
N VAL A 55 5.71 14.82 1.59
CA VAL A 55 6.03 13.43 1.91
C VAL A 55 6.68 12.74 0.72
N LEU A 56 7.81 12.10 0.98
CA LEU A 56 8.43 11.18 0.04
C LEU A 56 7.97 9.77 0.41
N HIS A 57 7.12 9.18 -0.42
CA HIS A 57 6.78 7.76 -0.34
C HIS A 57 8.01 6.88 -0.51
N THR A 58 8.12 5.85 0.31
CA THR A 58 9.20 4.89 0.33
C THR A 58 8.70 3.47 0.40
N PHE A 59 9.56 2.51 0.05
CA PHE A 59 9.24 1.08 0.18
C PHE A 59 8.87 0.70 1.62
N ALA A 60 9.32 1.45 2.64
CA ALA A 60 8.94 1.21 4.03
C ALA A 60 7.45 1.49 4.28
N ASP A 61 6.86 2.45 3.56
CA ASP A 61 5.43 2.73 3.64
C ASP A 61 4.62 1.59 2.99
N ASP A 62 5.11 1.01 1.90
CA ASP A 62 4.50 -0.16 1.24
C ASP A 62 4.56 -1.40 2.15
N LEU A 63 5.68 -1.60 2.85
CA LEU A 63 5.82 -2.69 3.83
C LEU A 63 4.85 -2.54 5.01
N GLU A 64 4.67 -1.31 5.53
CA GLU A 64 3.70 -1.05 6.60
C GLU A 64 2.26 -1.28 6.12
N SER A 65 1.92 -0.83 4.91
CA SER A 65 0.63 -1.13 4.27
C SER A 65 0.38 -2.63 4.16
N PHE A 66 1.38 -3.41 3.73
CA PHE A 66 1.26 -4.86 3.60
C PHE A 66 1.08 -5.55 4.95
N PHE A 67 1.76 -5.07 5.99
CA PHE A 67 1.55 -5.54 7.36
C PHE A 67 0.09 -5.35 7.81
N TRP A 68 -0.49 -4.18 7.55
CA TRP A 68 -1.90 -3.91 7.87
C TRP A 68 -2.86 -4.87 7.14
N VAL A 69 -2.57 -5.21 5.88
CA VAL A 69 -3.35 -6.23 5.14
C VAL A 69 -3.27 -7.60 5.81
N ILE A 70 -2.07 -8.06 6.20
CA ILE A 70 -1.91 -9.33 6.91
C ILE A 70 -2.71 -9.33 8.21
N LEU A 71 -2.64 -8.24 8.99
CA LEU A 71 -3.38 -8.12 10.23
C LEU A 71 -4.89 -8.21 10.00
N CYS A 72 -5.43 -7.50 8.99
CA CYS A 72 -6.83 -7.59 8.62
C CYS A 72 -7.24 -9.02 8.27
N VAL A 73 -6.45 -9.72 7.45
CA VAL A 73 -6.73 -11.12 7.08
C VAL A 73 -6.76 -12.03 8.31
N LEU A 74 -5.78 -11.90 9.21
CA LEU A 74 -5.74 -12.70 10.44
C LEU A 74 -6.94 -12.44 11.35
N LEU A 75 -7.35 -11.17 11.48
CA LEU A 75 -8.53 -10.79 12.25
C LEU A 75 -9.82 -11.30 11.63
N SER A 76 -9.96 -11.23 10.30
CA SER A 76 -11.11 -11.79 9.57
C SER A 76 -11.22 -13.30 9.75
N ILE A 77 -10.11 -14.05 9.58
CA ILE A 77 -10.08 -15.50 9.81
C ILE A 77 -10.43 -15.83 11.26
N GLY A 78 -9.92 -15.04 12.21
CA GLY A 78 -10.23 -15.22 13.63
C GLY A 78 -11.70 -14.94 13.97
N HIS A 79 -12.33 -14.00 13.27
CA HIS A 79 -13.76 -13.69 13.41
C HIS A 79 -14.65 -14.81 12.84
N GLU A 80 -14.31 -15.34 11.67
CA GLU A 80 -15.07 -16.41 11.00
C GLU A 80 -15.01 -17.75 11.75
N ARG A 81 -14.01 -17.95 12.62
CA ARG A 81 -13.82 -19.18 13.41
C ARG A 81 -14.50 -19.16 14.79
N LYS A 82 -15.19 -18.07 15.14
CA LYS A 82 -15.98 -17.95 16.38
C LYS A 82 -17.46 -18.13 16.09
#